data_AF-A0A7J0H6K4-F1
#
_entry.id   AF-A0A7J0H6K4-F1
#
_cell.length_a   1.000
_cell.length_b   1.000
_cell.length_c   1.000
_cell.angle_alpha   90.00
_cell.angle_beta   90.00
_cell.angle_gamma   90.00
#
_symmetry.space_group_name_H-M   'P 1'
#
loop_
_entity.id
_entity.type
_entity.pdbx_description
1 polymer ?
#
loop_
_entity_poly.entity_id
_entity_poly.type
_entity_poly.pdbx_seq_one_letter_code
_entity_poly.pdbx_strand_id
1 'polypeptide(L)'
;MWKTLQAVESLTIHGAHEAGGKRASVSEVNNAVQAVYSHTMTRSRFSHLSVATCPLPIPLPFPSIFGNLIGQCGELLGNPISSYPSRGSLDVHSIPMAARLRSSSAVLPFLEKRLGNLRRLGIQQGAIGTQVVRSWGFGNDDLVDIGENLSKMVTTLDPHSEVSSDSD
;
A
#
# COMPACT_ATOMS: atom_id res chain seq x y z
N MET A 1 15.26 -3.45 -13.86
CA MET A 1 15.32 -4.66 -13.00
C MET A 1 16.20 -4.48 -11.75
N TRP A 2 17.20 -3.59 -11.77
CA TRP A 2 18.17 -3.40 -10.69
C TRP A 2 17.63 -2.67 -9.44
N LYS A 3 16.65 -1.75 -9.56
CA LYS A 3 16.12 -0.99 -8.40
C LYS A 3 15.34 -1.85 -7.39
N THR A 4 14.89 -3.04 -7.78
CA THR A 4 14.25 -3.99 -6.85
C THR A 4 15.27 -4.64 -5.89
N LEU A 5 16.56 -4.70 -6.25
CA LEU A 5 17.63 -5.27 -5.42
C LEU A 5 18.01 -4.39 -4.21
N GLN A 6 17.54 -3.16 -4.13
CA GLN A 6 17.73 -2.27 -2.97
C GLN A 6 16.41 -2.02 -2.21
N ALA A 7 15.35 -2.76 -2.53
CA ALA A 7 14.06 -2.57 -1.91
C ALA A 7 14.09 -2.91 -0.40
N VAL A 8 13.41 -2.09 0.38
CA VAL A 8 13.15 -2.25 1.81
C VAL A 8 11.67 -2.53 1.98
N GLU A 9 11.34 -3.40 2.93
CA GLU A 9 9.97 -3.79 3.20
C GLU A 9 9.71 -3.95 4.70
N SER A 10 8.52 -3.55 5.12
CA SER A 10 7.96 -3.88 6.42
C SER A 10 6.56 -4.48 6.25
N LEU A 11 6.35 -5.62 6.89
CA LEU A 11 5.08 -6.32 6.97
C LEU A 11 4.67 -6.38 8.44
N THR A 12 3.44 -5.96 8.74
CA THR A 12 2.85 -5.98 10.08
C THR A 12 1.57 -6.79 10.03
N ILE A 13 1.47 -7.82 10.87
CA ILE A 13 0.33 -8.75 10.90
C ILE A 13 -0.21 -8.87 12.33
N HIS A 14 -1.51 -8.70 12.49
CA HIS A 14 -2.24 -8.76 13.75
C HIS A 14 -3.39 -9.75 13.64
N GLY A 15 -3.47 -10.69 14.59
CA GLY A 15 -4.62 -11.58 14.75
C GLY A 15 -4.91 -12.48 13.55
N ALA A 16 -3.86 -12.94 12.84
CA ALA A 16 -4.03 -13.82 11.69
C ALA A 16 -4.79 -15.13 12.04
N HIS A 17 -5.50 -15.67 11.06
CA HIS A 17 -6.26 -16.92 11.18
C HIS A 17 -5.78 -17.96 10.17
N GLU A 18 -5.84 -19.22 10.55
CA GLU A 18 -5.67 -20.38 9.68
C GLU A 18 -6.92 -20.62 8.82
N ALA A 19 -6.75 -21.40 7.76
CA ALA A 19 -7.89 -21.94 7.02
C ALA A 19 -8.74 -22.79 7.99
N GLY A 20 -9.97 -22.34 8.29
CA GLY A 20 -10.84 -22.94 9.30
C GLY A 20 -11.11 -22.08 10.53
N GLY A 21 -10.61 -20.83 10.58
CA GLY A 21 -11.02 -19.83 11.57
C GLY A 21 -10.29 -19.92 12.92
N LYS A 22 -9.36 -20.87 13.08
CA LYS A 22 -8.47 -20.92 14.24
C LYS A 22 -7.42 -19.82 14.15
N ARG A 23 -7.08 -19.15 15.27
CA ARG A 23 -6.01 -18.15 15.29
C ARG A 23 -4.65 -18.81 14.99
N ALA A 24 -3.90 -18.21 14.08
CA ALA A 24 -2.56 -18.62 13.75
C ALA A 24 -1.57 -18.17 14.85
N SER A 25 -0.64 -19.04 15.18
CA SER A 25 0.53 -18.75 15.99
C SER A 25 1.53 -17.87 15.24
N VAL A 26 2.41 -17.20 16.01
CA VAL A 26 3.50 -16.39 15.43
C VAL A 26 4.40 -17.23 14.51
N SER A 27 4.71 -18.48 14.89
CA SER A 27 5.50 -19.40 14.08
C SER A 27 4.83 -19.76 12.76
N GLU A 28 3.52 -20.02 12.75
CA GLU A 28 2.77 -20.32 11.52
C GLU A 28 2.78 -19.13 10.56
N VAL A 29 2.58 -17.91 11.07
CA VAL A 29 2.65 -16.68 10.26
C VAL A 29 4.06 -16.48 9.69
N ASN A 30 5.09 -16.62 10.53
CA ASN A 30 6.49 -16.50 10.09
C ASN A 30 6.84 -17.51 8.99
N ASN A 31 6.47 -18.78 9.18
CA ASN A 31 6.72 -19.84 8.22
C ASN A 31 5.98 -19.59 6.90
N ALA A 32 4.72 -19.15 6.96
CA ALA A 32 3.94 -18.83 5.77
C ALA A 32 4.58 -17.66 4.98
N VAL A 33 4.99 -16.60 5.67
CA VAL A 33 5.66 -15.46 5.04
C VAL A 33 7.00 -15.88 4.43
N GLN A 34 7.80 -16.67 5.15
CA GLN A 34 9.08 -17.18 4.67
C GLN A 34 8.92 -18.10 3.45
N ALA A 35 7.91 -18.98 3.45
CA ALA A 35 7.60 -19.83 2.31
C ALA A 35 7.30 -19.01 1.05
N VAL A 36 6.46 -17.98 1.16
CA VAL A 36 6.15 -17.07 0.04
C VAL A 36 7.42 -16.40 -0.49
N TYR A 37 8.26 -15.84 0.38
CA TYR A 37 9.50 -15.18 -0.06
C TYR A 37 10.52 -16.12 -0.67
N SER A 38 10.53 -17.39 -0.26
CA SER A 38 11.44 -18.40 -0.82
C SER A 38 11.11 -18.75 -2.27
N HIS A 39 9.85 -18.56 -2.68
CA HIS A 39 9.39 -18.81 -4.06
C HIS A 39 9.38 -17.56 -4.94
N THR A 40 9.66 -16.37 -4.40
CA THR A 40 9.69 -15.13 -5.19
C THR A 40 11.08 -14.80 -5.73
N MET A 41 11.18 -14.60 -7.05
CA MET A 41 12.41 -14.16 -7.73
C MET A 41 12.91 -12.77 -7.30
N THR A 42 12.08 -11.96 -6.65
CA THR A 42 12.39 -10.54 -6.32
C THR A 42 12.15 -10.23 -4.84
N ARG A 43 12.95 -10.85 -3.98
CA ARG A 43 12.96 -10.55 -2.54
C ARG A 43 13.58 -9.17 -2.29
N SER A 44 12.95 -8.36 -1.43
CA SER A 44 13.53 -7.12 -0.92
C SER A 44 14.82 -7.42 -0.16
N ARG A 45 15.83 -6.54 -0.30
CA ARG A 45 17.13 -6.69 0.36
C ARG A 45 17.01 -6.67 1.88
N PHE A 46 16.14 -5.80 2.38
CA PHE A 46 15.80 -5.72 3.80
C PHE A 46 14.30 -5.94 3.95
N SER A 47 13.92 -6.84 4.87
CA SER A 47 12.54 -7.16 5.17
C SER A 47 12.38 -7.27 6.68
N HIS A 48 11.43 -6.53 7.23
CA HIS A 48 11.04 -6.57 8.63
C HIS A 48 9.62 -7.13 8.75
N LEU A 49 9.46 -8.19 9.54
CA LEU A 49 8.17 -8.79 9.83
C LEU A 49 7.84 -8.59 11.32
N SER A 50 6.73 -7.91 11.59
CA SER A 50 6.15 -7.78 12.92
C SER A 50 4.85 -8.59 12.98
N VAL A 51 4.74 -9.47 13.97
CA VAL A 51 3.58 -10.36 14.14
C VAL A 51 3.07 -10.27 15.57
N ALA A 52 1.76 -10.08 15.70
CA ALA A 52 1.04 -10.20 16.95
C ALA A 52 -0.18 -11.11 16.78
N THR A 53 -0.45 -11.95 17.77
CA THR A 53 -1.65 -12.81 17.78
C THR A 53 -2.92 -12.06 18.19
N CYS A 54 -2.78 -10.84 18.73
CA CYS A 54 -3.91 -10.00 19.07
C CYS A 54 -4.44 -9.28 17.80
N PRO A 55 -5.73 -9.43 17.46
CA PRO A 55 -6.36 -8.65 16.40
C PRO A 55 -6.54 -7.19 16.84
N LEU A 56 -6.84 -6.30 15.89
CA LEU A 56 -7.16 -4.91 16.22
C LEU A 56 -8.54 -4.83 16.90
N PRO A 57 -8.66 -4.13 18.04
CA PRO A 57 -9.96 -3.89 18.66
C PRO A 57 -10.79 -2.93 17.82
N ILE A 58 -12.08 -3.18 17.71
CA ILE A 58 -13.02 -2.27 17.07
C ILE A 58 -13.71 -1.41 18.14
N PRO A 59 -13.76 -0.08 17.99
CA PRO A 59 -14.55 0.77 18.88
C PRO A 59 -16.04 0.47 18.70
N LEU A 60 -16.74 0.21 19.81
CA LEU A 60 -18.18 -0.09 19.82
C LEU A 60 -19.02 1.13 20.27
N PRO A 61 -20.21 1.36 19.68
CA PRO A 61 -20.80 0.58 18.59
C PRO A 61 -20.12 0.87 17.25
N PHE A 62 -19.80 -0.19 16.49
CA PHE A 62 -19.25 -0.07 15.15
C PHE A 62 -20.37 -0.17 14.11
N PRO A 63 -20.29 0.56 12.98
CA PRO A 63 -21.27 0.42 11.91
C PRO A 63 -21.45 -1.04 11.50
N SER A 64 -22.68 -1.52 11.44
CA SER A 64 -22.96 -2.89 10.99
C SER A 64 -22.82 -2.98 9.47
N ILE A 65 -21.57 -3.12 9.03
CA ILE A 65 -21.18 -3.17 7.60
C ILE A 65 -20.77 -4.59 7.18
N PHE A 66 -20.58 -5.48 8.16
CA PHE A 66 -20.14 -6.84 7.90
C PHE A 66 -21.32 -7.73 7.50
N GLY A 67 -21.08 -8.55 6.48
CA GLY A 67 -22.02 -9.54 5.99
C GLY A 67 -21.87 -10.89 6.70
N ASN A 68 -22.71 -11.84 6.35
CA ASN A 68 -22.76 -13.18 6.96
C ASN A 68 -21.57 -14.11 6.60
N LEU A 69 -20.61 -13.65 5.80
CA LEU A 69 -19.35 -14.36 5.51
C LEU A 69 -18.19 -13.90 6.41
N ILE A 70 -18.46 -12.99 7.35
CA ILE A 70 -17.50 -12.51 8.33
C ILE A 70 -17.89 -13.11 9.68
N GLY A 71 -16.91 -13.55 10.46
CA GLY A 71 -17.12 -13.96 11.86
C GLY A 71 -16.97 -12.80 12.84
N GLN A 72 -17.30 -13.03 14.11
CA GLN A 72 -17.26 -11.98 15.14
C GLN A 72 -15.85 -11.45 15.42
N CYS A 73 -14.80 -12.21 15.07
CA CYS A 73 -13.41 -11.78 15.18
C CYS A 73 -12.84 -11.25 13.85
N GLY A 74 -13.69 -10.98 12.85
CA GLY A 74 -13.31 -10.44 11.55
C GLY A 74 -12.69 -11.47 10.59
N GLU A 75 -12.73 -12.75 10.95
CA GLU A 75 -12.29 -13.86 10.11
C GLU A 75 -13.23 -14.08 8.92
N LEU A 76 -12.66 -14.51 7.80
CA LEU A 76 -13.42 -14.90 6.61
C LEU A 76 -13.93 -16.33 6.78
N LEU A 77 -15.23 -16.53 6.64
CA LEU A 77 -15.89 -17.83 6.76
C LEU A 77 -16.06 -18.48 5.39
N GLY A 78 -15.83 -19.79 5.32
CA GLY A 78 -16.04 -20.57 4.09
C GLY A 78 -17.51 -20.78 3.73
N ASN A 79 -18.41 -20.67 4.72
CA ASN A 79 -19.85 -20.77 4.54
C ASN A 79 -20.54 -19.59 5.23
N PRO A 80 -21.66 -19.08 4.66
CA PRO A 80 -22.42 -18.01 5.29
C PRO A 80 -23.08 -18.47 6.58
N ILE A 81 -23.10 -17.60 7.59
CA ILE A 81 -23.83 -17.86 8.83
C ILE A 81 -25.33 -17.74 8.53
N SER A 82 -26.03 -18.88 8.52
CA SER A 82 -27.45 -18.97 8.14
C SER A 82 -28.40 -18.12 8.99
N SER A 83 -28.00 -17.73 10.20
CA SER A 83 -28.80 -16.95 11.15
C SER A 83 -28.65 -15.44 10.98
N TYR A 84 -27.79 -14.95 10.08
CA TYR A 84 -27.61 -13.52 9.84
C TYR A 84 -28.08 -13.11 8.43
N PRO A 85 -28.76 -11.96 8.30
CA PRO A 85 -29.02 -11.35 7.00
C PRO A 85 -27.71 -11.06 6.26
N SER A 86 -27.81 -10.90 4.94
CA SER A 86 -26.65 -10.76 4.05
C SER A 86 -25.75 -9.55 4.38
N ARG A 87 -26.28 -8.52 5.08
CA ARG A 87 -25.53 -7.37 5.61
C ARG A 87 -26.16 -6.84 6.89
N GLY A 88 -25.32 -6.29 7.77
CA GLY A 88 -25.72 -5.32 8.79
C GLY A 88 -26.35 -5.87 10.07
N SER A 89 -26.03 -7.11 10.42
CA SER A 89 -26.53 -7.73 11.66
C SER A 89 -25.45 -8.38 12.52
N LEU A 90 -24.18 -8.34 12.11
CA LEU A 90 -23.10 -8.97 12.88
C LEU A 90 -22.32 -7.93 13.69
N ASP A 91 -22.31 -8.12 15.00
CA ASP A 91 -21.42 -7.39 15.91
C ASP A 91 -20.03 -8.00 15.83
N VAL A 92 -19.14 -7.34 15.07
CA VAL A 92 -17.73 -7.70 15.01
C VAL A 92 -16.99 -6.97 16.13
N HIS A 93 -16.19 -7.72 16.90
CA HIS A 93 -15.49 -7.22 18.08
C HIS A 93 -14.02 -6.88 17.81
N SER A 94 -13.43 -7.53 16.80
CA SER A 94 -12.04 -7.32 16.41
C SER A 94 -11.83 -7.61 14.94
N ILE A 95 -10.75 -7.10 14.33
CA ILE A 95 -10.40 -7.41 12.93
C ILE A 95 -8.95 -7.89 12.84
N PRO A 96 -8.67 -9.00 12.13
CA PRO A 96 -7.31 -9.30 11.70
C PRO A 96 -6.81 -8.19 10.77
N MET A 97 -5.57 -7.75 10.96
CA MET A 97 -4.97 -6.73 10.10
C MET A 97 -3.67 -7.25 9.49
N ALA A 98 -3.47 -6.97 8.22
CA ALA A 98 -2.16 -7.03 7.59
C ALA A 98 -1.86 -5.69 6.90
N ALA A 99 -0.68 -5.14 7.15
CA ALA A 99 -0.20 -3.92 6.53
C ALA A 99 1.19 -4.17 5.93
N ARG A 100 1.38 -3.77 4.67
CA ARG A 100 2.63 -3.94 3.93
C ARG A 100 3.09 -2.60 3.40
N LEU A 101 4.28 -2.19 3.81
CA LEU A 101 4.98 -1.02 3.30
C LEU A 101 6.24 -1.49 2.58
N ARG A 102 6.45 -1.04 1.34
CA ARG A 102 7.60 -1.44 0.53
C ARG A 102 8.08 -0.28 -0.33
N SER A 103 9.40 -0.10 -0.44
CA SER A 103 9.96 0.76 -1.48
C SER A 103 9.90 0.05 -2.84
N SER A 104 9.26 0.71 -3.81
CA SER A 104 9.00 0.12 -5.12
C SER A 104 8.89 1.19 -6.19
N SER A 105 9.35 0.88 -7.41
CA SER A 105 9.10 1.68 -8.60
C SER A 105 7.65 1.57 -9.10
N ALA A 106 6.79 0.80 -8.45
CA ALA A 106 5.36 0.72 -8.79
C ALA A 106 4.62 2.06 -8.67
N VAL A 107 5.19 3.04 -7.96
CA VAL A 107 4.67 4.42 -7.88
C VAL A 107 4.94 5.24 -9.15
N LEU A 108 5.83 4.78 -10.04
CA LEU A 108 6.28 5.53 -11.21
C LEU A 108 5.13 6.02 -12.11
N PRO A 109 4.12 5.21 -12.49
CA PRO A 109 3.02 5.69 -13.32
C PRO A 109 2.19 6.80 -12.66
N PHE A 110 2.10 6.78 -11.33
CA PHE A 110 1.45 7.86 -10.58
C PHE A 110 2.27 9.15 -10.69
N LEU A 111 3.58 9.09 -10.48
CA LEU A 111 4.47 10.26 -10.58
C LEU A 111 4.48 10.85 -11.99
N GLU A 112 4.59 10.02 -13.03
CA GLU A 112 4.53 10.45 -14.43
C GLU A 112 3.22 11.17 -14.75
N LYS A 113 2.08 10.59 -14.31
CA LYS A 113 0.77 11.23 -14.47
C LYS A 113 0.69 12.56 -13.73
N ARG A 114 1.26 12.69 -12.53
CA ARG A 114 1.28 13.95 -11.79
C ARG A 114 2.18 14.98 -12.44
N LEU A 115 3.37 14.61 -12.90
CA LEU A 115 4.28 15.48 -13.65
C LEU A 115 3.62 15.99 -14.94
N GLY A 116 3.00 15.10 -15.72
CA GLY A 116 2.29 15.49 -16.94
C GLY A 116 1.11 16.43 -16.67
N ASN A 117 0.34 16.18 -15.61
CA ASN A 117 -0.75 17.06 -15.22
C ASN A 117 -0.25 18.42 -14.72
N LEU A 118 0.82 18.47 -13.93
CA LEU A 118 1.39 19.73 -13.45
C LEU A 118 1.90 20.59 -14.61
N ARG A 119 2.62 19.97 -15.56
CA ARG A 119 3.08 20.66 -16.78
C ARG A 119 1.91 21.23 -17.57
N ARG A 120 0.88 20.43 -17.83
CA ARG A 120 -0.27 20.82 -18.65
C ARG A 120 -1.23 21.80 -17.97
N LEU A 121 -1.48 21.63 -16.68
CA LEU A 121 -2.55 22.34 -15.96
C LEU A 121 -2.03 23.44 -15.03
N GLY A 122 -0.75 23.43 -14.66
CA GLY A 122 -0.15 24.40 -13.74
C GLY A 122 0.88 25.32 -14.38
N ILE A 123 1.82 24.76 -15.15
CA ILE A 123 3.02 25.47 -15.63
C ILE A 123 2.83 26.08 -17.03
N GLN A 124 2.17 25.36 -17.95
CA GLN A 124 1.98 25.85 -19.31
C GLN A 124 1.32 27.24 -19.33
N GLN A 125 1.75 28.08 -20.28
CA GLN A 125 1.18 29.41 -20.43
C GLN A 125 -0.32 29.32 -20.68
N GLY A 126 -1.12 30.05 -19.89
CA GLY A 126 -2.58 30.02 -19.98
C GLY A 126 -3.21 28.74 -19.40
N ALA A 127 -2.47 27.96 -18.60
CA ALA A 127 -3.02 26.75 -18.01
C ALA A 127 -4.20 27.05 -17.06
N ILE A 128 -5.24 26.21 -17.16
CA ILE A 128 -6.52 26.42 -16.47
C ILE A 128 -6.39 26.36 -14.94
N GLY A 129 -5.39 25.66 -14.42
CA GLY A 129 -5.15 25.49 -12.99
C GLY A 129 -4.33 26.62 -12.36
N THR A 130 -3.72 27.52 -13.16
CA THR A 130 -2.80 28.54 -12.65
C THR A 130 -3.46 29.48 -11.63
N GLN A 131 -4.73 29.86 -11.83
CA GLN A 131 -5.43 30.71 -10.86
C GLN A 131 -5.80 29.97 -9.57
N VAL A 132 -6.06 28.66 -9.65
CA VAL A 132 -6.39 27.83 -8.47
C VAL A 132 -5.17 27.66 -7.59
N VAL A 133 -4.03 27.29 -8.16
CA VAL A 133 -2.79 27.13 -7.39
C VAL A 133 -2.30 28.47 -6.82
N ARG A 134 -2.51 29.57 -7.55
CA ARG A 134 -2.23 30.92 -7.05
C ARG A 134 -3.12 31.28 -5.86
N SER A 135 -4.40 30.93 -5.88
CA SER A 135 -5.29 31.21 -4.73
C SER A 135 -4.94 30.36 -3.49
N TRP A 136 -4.23 29.25 -3.66
CA TRP A 136 -3.62 28.48 -2.58
C TRP A 136 -2.26 29.00 -2.12
N GLY A 137 -1.74 30.06 -2.76
CA GLY A 137 -0.47 30.71 -2.41
C GLY A 137 0.75 30.23 -3.19
N PHE A 138 0.60 29.41 -4.23
CA PHE A 138 1.73 28.98 -5.07
C PHE A 138 2.01 29.97 -6.21
N GLY A 139 3.24 30.44 -6.28
CA GLY A 139 3.79 31.20 -7.40
C GLY A 139 4.12 30.31 -8.59
N ASN A 140 4.43 30.93 -9.73
CA ASN A 140 4.84 30.19 -10.92
C ASN A 140 6.17 29.44 -10.69
N ASP A 141 7.11 30.08 -10.01
CA ASP A 141 8.43 29.53 -9.71
C ASP A 141 8.31 28.28 -8.82
N ASP A 142 7.40 28.29 -7.82
CA ASP A 142 7.11 27.11 -7.00
C ASP A 142 6.64 25.91 -7.84
N LEU A 143 5.78 26.15 -8.85
CA LEU A 143 5.28 25.07 -9.70
C LEU A 143 6.37 24.50 -10.59
N VAL A 144 7.26 25.35 -11.10
CA VAL A 144 8.43 24.93 -11.87
C VAL A 144 9.34 24.07 -11.01
N ASP A 145 9.67 24.50 -9.79
CA ASP A 145 10.51 23.76 -8.84
C ASP A 145 9.88 22.40 -8.47
N ILE A 146 8.57 22.37 -8.19
CA ILE A 146 7.85 21.11 -7.95
C ILE A 146 7.92 20.20 -9.18
N GLY A 147 7.77 20.77 -10.38
CA GLY A 147 7.88 20.04 -11.65
C GLY A 147 9.26 19.43 -11.88
N GLU A 148 10.33 20.17 -11.58
CA GLU A 148 11.69 19.67 -11.64
C GLU A 148 11.93 18.54 -10.63
N ASN A 149 11.47 18.71 -9.39
CA ASN A 149 11.59 17.69 -8.35
C ASN A 149 10.84 16.41 -8.72
N LEU A 150 9.62 16.51 -9.25
CA LEU A 150 8.88 15.37 -9.77
C LEU A 150 9.60 14.71 -10.95
N SER A 151 10.19 15.50 -11.86
CA SER A 151 10.97 14.98 -12.99
C SER A 151 12.19 14.20 -12.50
N LYS A 152 12.93 14.72 -11.52
CA LYS A 152 14.05 14.03 -10.88
C LYS A 152 13.60 12.70 -10.29
N MET A 153 12.49 12.67 -9.54
CA MET A 153 11.94 11.42 -8.97
C MET A 153 11.57 10.39 -10.04
N VAL A 154 10.93 10.81 -11.14
CA VAL A 154 10.60 9.93 -12.27
C VAL A 154 11.86 9.30 -12.85
N THR A 155 12.88 10.11 -13.16
CA THR A 155 14.18 9.61 -13.67
C THR A 155 14.87 8.69 -12.67
N THR A 156 14.90 9.04 -11.39
CA THR A 156 15.49 8.21 -10.32
C THR A 156 14.75 6.89 -10.12
N LEU A 157 13.48 6.76 -10.51
CA LEU A 157 12.71 5.52 -10.36
C LEU A 157 12.61 4.70 -11.64
N ASP A 158 12.93 5.29 -12.80
CA ASP A 158 12.89 4.62 -14.10
C ASP A 158 13.92 3.46 -14.15
N PRO A 159 13.49 2.21 -14.35
CA PRO A 159 14.40 1.07 -14.42
C PRO A 159 15.29 1.05 -15.67
N HIS A 160 15.05 1.92 -16.66
CA HIS A 160 15.78 2.03 -17.92
C HIS A 160 16.75 3.22 -17.97
N SER A 161 16.81 4.04 -16.90
CA SER A 161 17.63 5.27 -16.88
C SER A 161 19.14 5.03 -16.76
N GLU A 162 19.59 3.82 -16.41
CA GLU A 162 21.02 3.49 -16.25
C GLU A 162 21.58 2.69 -17.42
N VAL A 163 21.59 3.31 -18.60
CA VAL A 163 22.46 2.93 -19.73
C VAL A 163 23.13 4.19 -20.25
N SER A 164 24.02 4.81 -19.46
CA SER A 164 25.09 5.70 -19.93
C SER A 164 25.91 6.25 -18.74
N SER A 165 26.85 5.47 -18.21
CA SER A 165 28.10 5.93 -17.58
C SER A 165 28.73 4.77 -16.85
N ASP A 166 29.55 4.03 -17.58
CA ASP A 166 30.89 3.64 -17.13
C ASP A 166 31.57 2.99 -18.33
N SER A 167 32.30 3.81 -19.07
CA SER A 167 33.32 3.38 -20.01
C SER A 167 34.50 4.31 -19.79
N ASP A 168 35.44 3.83 -18.98
CA ASP A 168 36.86 4.19 -19.03
C ASP A 168 37.62 2.98 -19.57
#